data_AF-A0A1I2J1H3-F1
#
_entry.id   AF-A0A1I2J1H3-F1
#
_cell.length_a   1.000
_cell.length_b   1.000
_cell.length_c   1.000
_cell.angle_alpha   90.00
_cell.angle_beta   90.00
_cell.angle_gamma   90.00
#
_symmetry.space_group_name_H-M   'P 1'
#
loop_
_entity.id
_entity.type
_entity.pdbx_description
1 polymer ?
#
loop_
_entity_poly.entity_id
_entity_poly.type
_entity_poly.pdbx_seq_one_letter_code
_entity_poly.pdbx_strand_id
1 'polypeptide(L)'
;MSFFDRFRKKKPPTEDSEQTTVPRGHRVVVHAAPVEPSVQSTTGNVVIAGFGVAGDDPERELTYVLGALDAALREPAGPALVVHVNRELRISELFAPADPEVVQFHAPVHWVFHQGSVAAMTADSRRLQALLRTMHRLRTTANPPISQAVYIVDPPGPQTLPFARLVRGVGIPVKQPDDRDGGLVVLIEVERPEGIVLCVHAGRDYPDDAPFDPYAHTCNEARDRAEAAGDAALVEHLAAEERAGLAGRIAAPEAAPAVLRAHRLGRIILALERDEPGALEALCAELLARAAPLYMMREPDTGAIEVRVYGDAGRALPAFTDLLCLERASRDMGLPRDAFEIGVIHPYQLLAMAADGGLGVAICTYRDDTPVYAVLSGERVQAMTAVVP
;
A
#
# COMPACT_ATOMS: atom_id res chain seq x y z
N MET A 1 -15.47 26.53 7.33
CA MET A 1 -14.01 26.36 7.53
C MET A 1 -13.73 24.87 7.41
N SER A 2 -13.14 24.46 6.30
CA SER A 2 -13.01 23.05 5.89
C SER A 2 -11.86 22.36 6.62
N PHE A 3 -12.03 21.06 6.90
CA PHE A 3 -11.09 20.19 7.62
C PHE A 3 -9.70 20.06 6.94
N PHE A 4 -9.57 20.50 5.67
CA PHE A 4 -8.34 20.40 4.87
C PHE A 4 -7.48 21.68 4.78
N ASP A 5 -7.92 22.82 5.31
CA ASP A 5 -7.08 24.04 5.33
C ASP A 5 -5.85 23.91 6.26
N ARG A 6 -5.74 22.81 7.03
CA ARG A 6 -4.57 22.52 7.88
C ARG A 6 -3.33 22.02 7.14
N PHE A 7 -3.40 21.72 5.84
CA PHE A 7 -2.26 21.21 5.07
C PHE A 7 -1.57 22.25 4.17
N ARG A 8 -2.02 23.51 4.17
CA ARG A 8 -1.29 24.63 3.56
C ARG A 8 -0.55 25.45 4.62
N LYS A 9 0.46 24.86 5.26
CA LYS A 9 1.59 25.66 5.73
C LYS A 9 2.38 26.09 4.49
N LYS A 10 2.39 27.38 4.20
CA LYS A 10 3.42 28.00 3.33
C LYS A 10 4.77 27.46 3.81
N LYS A 11 5.45 26.64 3.00
CA LYS A 11 6.84 26.26 3.24
C LYS A 11 7.63 27.58 3.40
N PRO A 12 8.35 27.80 4.51
CA PRO A 12 9.39 28.82 4.50
C PRO A 12 10.39 28.48 3.38
N PRO A 13 11.09 29.45 2.78
CA PRO A 13 12.05 29.17 1.73
C PRO A 13 13.05 28.13 2.25
N THR A 14 13.04 26.95 1.64
CA THR A 14 14.00 25.88 1.94
C THR A 14 15.40 26.40 1.65
N GLU A 15 16.27 26.28 2.64
CA GLU A 15 17.72 26.35 2.48
C GLU A 15 18.14 25.56 1.24
N ASP A 16 19.11 26.13 0.50
CA ASP A 16 19.63 25.68 -0.79
C ASP A 16 19.42 24.18 -1.03
N SER A 17 18.50 23.84 -1.94
CA SER A 17 18.49 22.51 -2.52
C SER A 17 19.83 22.32 -3.23
N GLU A 18 20.77 21.62 -2.61
CA GLU A 18 22.05 21.25 -3.22
C GLU A 18 21.74 20.47 -4.51
N GLN A 19 21.68 21.16 -5.65
CA GLN A 19 21.58 20.54 -6.95
C GLN A 19 22.84 19.72 -7.17
N THR A 20 22.73 18.42 -6.92
CA THR A 20 23.84 17.49 -7.13
C THR A 20 23.89 17.15 -8.62
N THR A 21 24.95 17.60 -9.30
CA THR A 21 25.19 17.21 -10.70
C THR A 21 25.74 15.78 -10.73
N VAL A 22 25.07 14.89 -11.45
CA VAL A 22 25.53 13.49 -11.61
C VAL A 22 26.78 13.47 -12.50
N PRO A 23 27.94 12.98 -12.02
CA PRO A 23 29.15 12.94 -12.82
C PRO A 23 29.01 12.02 -14.04
N ARG A 24 29.76 12.31 -15.11
CA ARG A 24 29.72 11.52 -16.35
C ARG A 24 29.99 10.04 -16.07
N GLY A 25 29.21 9.17 -16.70
CA GLY A 25 29.34 7.71 -16.60
C GLY A 25 28.67 7.09 -15.37
N HIS A 26 28.11 7.91 -14.47
CA HIS A 26 27.28 7.42 -13.37
C HIS A 26 25.81 7.40 -13.79
N ARG A 27 25.03 6.47 -13.23
CA ARG A 27 23.58 6.42 -13.37
C ARG A 27 22.95 6.34 -11.98
N VAL A 28 22.00 7.24 -11.71
CA VAL A 28 21.23 7.24 -10.47
C VAL A 28 19.85 6.70 -10.75
N VAL A 29 19.43 5.67 -10.02
CA VAL A 29 18.08 5.13 -10.05
C VAL A 29 17.44 5.37 -8.70
N VAL A 30 16.27 6.00 -8.70
CA VAL A 30 15.51 6.34 -7.49
C VAL A 30 14.28 5.44 -7.45
N HIS A 31 14.14 4.68 -6.38
CA HIS A 31 12.99 3.80 -6.16
C HIS A 31 12.05 4.45 -5.14
N ALA A 32 10.84 4.77 -5.60
CA ALA A 32 9.79 5.35 -4.77
C ALA A 32 8.94 4.29 -4.08
N ALA A 33 8.25 4.68 -3.01
CA ALA A 33 7.27 3.87 -2.33
C ALA A 33 6.13 3.48 -3.29
N PRO A 34 5.88 2.19 -3.52
CA PRO A 34 4.81 1.77 -4.41
C PRO A 34 3.45 2.12 -3.81
N VAL A 35 2.51 2.51 -4.68
CA VAL A 35 1.11 2.78 -4.32
C VAL A 35 0.24 1.52 -4.36
N GLU A 36 0.70 0.49 -5.07
CA GLU A 36 0.05 -0.81 -5.21
C GLU A 36 0.90 -1.93 -4.57
N PRO A 37 0.26 -3.01 -4.08
CA PRO A 37 0.94 -4.20 -3.60
C PRO A 37 1.83 -4.75 -4.69
N SER A 38 3.11 -4.89 -4.41
CA SER A 38 4.10 -5.28 -5.41
C SER A 38 5.34 -5.83 -4.73
N VAL A 39 6.04 -6.69 -5.46
CA VAL A 39 7.39 -7.12 -5.12
C VAL A 39 8.24 -6.90 -6.36
N GLN A 40 9.33 -6.15 -6.21
CA GLN A 40 10.28 -5.88 -7.28
C GLN A 40 11.71 -6.12 -6.81
N SER A 41 12.50 -6.78 -7.66
CA SER A 41 13.95 -6.90 -7.49
C SER A 41 14.64 -5.78 -8.27
N THR A 42 15.53 -5.05 -7.61
CA THR A 42 16.23 -3.91 -8.22
C THR A 42 17.54 -4.34 -8.89
N THR A 43 18.16 -3.41 -9.63
CA THR A 43 19.44 -3.70 -10.31
C THR A 43 20.59 -3.95 -9.34
N GLY A 44 20.53 -3.37 -8.14
CA GLY A 44 21.47 -3.62 -7.04
C GLY A 44 21.11 -4.83 -6.18
N ASN A 45 20.22 -5.72 -6.64
CA ASN A 45 19.78 -6.93 -5.93
C ASN A 45 19.06 -6.66 -4.59
N VAL A 46 18.39 -5.51 -4.44
CA VAL A 46 17.50 -5.23 -3.30
C VAL A 46 16.07 -5.65 -3.68
N VAL A 47 15.33 -6.27 -2.76
CA VAL A 47 13.92 -6.60 -2.97
C VAL A 47 13.07 -5.55 -2.27
N ILE A 48 12.18 -4.89 -3.00
CA ILE A 48 11.20 -3.95 -2.44
C ILE A 48 9.84 -4.64 -2.40
N ALA A 49 9.33 -4.92 -1.20
CA ALA A 49 8.03 -5.53 -0.95
C ALA A 49 7.05 -4.47 -0.42
N GLY A 50 6.20 -3.95 -1.29
CA GLY A 50 5.23 -2.93 -0.97
C GLY A 50 3.83 -3.47 -0.76
N PHE A 51 3.11 -2.93 0.21
CA PHE A 51 1.67 -3.19 0.42
C PHE A 51 0.77 -2.09 -0.15
N GLY A 52 1.36 -1.01 -0.67
CA GLY A 52 0.62 0.10 -1.26
C GLY A 52 -0.27 0.86 -0.26
N VAL A 53 -1.20 1.65 -0.80
CA VAL A 53 -2.24 2.34 -0.02
C VAL A 53 -3.35 1.37 0.43
N ALA A 54 -4.30 1.77 1.29
CA ALA A 54 -5.38 0.88 1.77
C ALA A 54 -6.15 0.19 0.61
N GLY A 55 -6.16 -1.14 0.60
CA GLY A 55 -6.99 -1.98 -0.27
C GLY A 55 -8.24 -2.52 0.42
N ASP A 56 -9.18 -3.08 -0.35
CA ASP A 56 -10.40 -3.75 0.15
C ASP A 56 -10.27 -5.28 0.29
N ASP A 57 -9.09 -5.84 0.03
CA ASP A 57 -8.79 -7.28 0.18
C ASP A 57 -7.41 -7.51 0.82
N PRO A 58 -7.18 -7.06 2.06
CA PRO A 58 -5.85 -7.08 2.68
C PRO A 58 -5.31 -8.49 2.93
N GLU A 59 -6.16 -9.50 3.04
CA GLU A 59 -5.72 -10.90 3.19
C GLU A 59 -5.09 -11.41 1.90
N ARG A 60 -5.75 -11.20 0.76
CA ARG A 60 -5.19 -11.57 -0.54
C ARG A 60 -3.94 -10.77 -0.86
N GLU A 61 -3.91 -9.48 -0.54
CA GLU A 61 -2.73 -8.63 -0.72
C GLU A 61 -1.54 -9.16 0.08
N LEU A 62 -1.76 -9.56 1.34
CA LEU A 62 -0.72 -10.20 2.15
C LEU A 62 -0.24 -11.52 1.53
N THR A 63 -1.15 -12.42 1.15
CA THR A 63 -0.77 -13.68 0.50
C THR A 63 0.03 -13.44 -0.78
N TYR A 64 -0.39 -12.47 -1.60
CA TYR A 64 0.30 -12.10 -2.84
C TYR A 64 1.72 -11.57 -2.55
N VAL A 65 1.86 -10.58 -1.68
CA VAL A 65 3.17 -9.96 -1.39
C VAL A 65 4.11 -10.99 -0.76
N LEU A 66 3.66 -11.80 0.20
CA LEU A 66 4.51 -12.81 0.83
C LEU A 66 4.91 -13.92 -0.15
N GLY A 67 3.99 -14.37 -1.02
CA GLY A 67 4.29 -15.37 -2.05
C GLY A 67 5.26 -14.86 -3.12
N ALA A 68 5.07 -13.62 -3.59
CA ALA A 68 5.96 -12.98 -4.55
C ALA A 68 7.34 -12.69 -3.95
N LEU A 69 7.40 -12.34 -2.66
CA LEU A 69 8.66 -12.16 -1.93
C LEU A 69 9.42 -13.49 -1.82
N ASP A 70 8.75 -14.57 -1.45
CA ASP A 70 9.35 -15.92 -1.39
C ASP A 70 9.88 -16.35 -2.77
N ALA A 71 9.17 -16.05 -3.85
CA ALA A 71 9.66 -16.28 -5.21
C ALA A 71 10.91 -15.45 -5.52
N ALA A 72 10.88 -14.14 -5.26
CA ALA A 72 11.99 -13.22 -5.51
C ALA A 72 13.26 -13.60 -4.72
N LEU A 73 13.10 -14.05 -3.47
CA LEU A 73 14.23 -14.46 -2.62
C LEU A 73 14.87 -15.80 -3.04
N ARG A 74 14.19 -16.61 -3.86
CA ARG A 74 14.75 -17.85 -4.42
C ARG A 74 15.50 -17.63 -5.73
N GLU A 75 15.32 -16.48 -6.38
CA GLU A 75 16.05 -16.18 -7.61
C GLU A 75 17.55 -16.02 -7.29
N PRO A 76 18.45 -16.63 -8.09
CA PRO A 76 19.88 -16.45 -7.89
C PRO A 76 20.25 -14.98 -8.12
N ALA A 77 20.62 -14.28 -7.04
CA ALA A 77 21.04 -12.89 -7.08
C ALA A 77 22.48 -12.74 -6.61
N GLY A 78 23.20 -11.76 -7.16
CA GLY A 78 24.48 -11.33 -6.60
C GLY A 78 24.28 -10.63 -5.24
N PRO A 79 25.35 -10.43 -4.46
CA PRO A 79 25.26 -9.62 -3.25
C PRO A 79 24.90 -8.17 -3.61
N ALA A 80 24.01 -7.57 -2.82
CA ALA A 80 23.76 -6.14 -2.82
C ALA A 80 24.88 -5.43 -2.04
N LEU A 81 25.41 -4.34 -2.60
CA LEU A 81 26.41 -3.48 -1.94
C LEU A 81 25.69 -2.31 -1.29
N VAL A 82 25.34 -2.47 0.00
CA VAL A 82 24.62 -1.45 0.74
C VAL A 82 25.60 -0.55 1.47
N VAL A 83 25.52 0.74 1.23
CA VAL A 83 26.40 1.71 1.90
C VAL A 83 26.01 1.82 3.36
N HIS A 84 26.97 1.58 4.24
CA HIS A 84 26.79 1.71 5.68
C HIS A 84 27.13 3.13 6.12
N VAL A 85 26.14 3.84 6.66
CA VAL A 85 26.34 5.22 7.10
C VAL A 85 25.72 5.42 8.46
N ASN A 86 26.56 5.81 9.42
CA ASN A 86 26.14 6.20 10.78
C ASN A 86 25.90 7.72 10.89
N ARG A 87 25.79 8.40 9.75
CA ARG A 87 25.58 9.84 9.62
C ARG A 87 24.72 10.13 8.40
N GLU A 88 24.32 11.39 8.26
CA GLU A 88 23.71 11.87 7.02
C GLU A 88 24.70 11.72 5.86
N LEU A 89 24.25 11.02 4.81
CA LEU A 89 25.02 10.73 3.61
C LEU A 89 24.65 11.75 2.52
N ARG A 90 25.64 12.45 1.97
CA ARG A 90 25.43 13.23 0.75
C ARG A 90 25.49 12.31 -0.46
N ILE A 91 24.57 12.48 -1.42
CA ILE A 91 24.54 11.66 -2.65
C ILE A 91 25.88 11.71 -3.39
N SER A 92 26.58 12.85 -3.35
CA SER A 92 27.89 13.01 -3.99
C SER A 92 28.96 12.03 -3.49
N GLU A 93 28.82 11.52 -2.27
CA GLU A 93 29.71 10.51 -1.68
C GLU A 93 29.53 9.12 -2.29
N LEU A 94 28.49 8.92 -3.10
CA LEU A 94 28.23 7.68 -3.83
C LEU A 94 28.94 7.63 -5.19
N PHE A 95 29.41 8.77 -5.69
CA PHE A 95 30.09 8.84 -6.98
C PHE A 95 31.60 8.59 -6.83
N ALA A 96 32.19 7.94 -7.83
CA ALA A 96 33.63 7.85 -7.93
C ALA A 96 34.26 9.26 -8.00
N PRO A 97 35.42 9.48 -7.38
CA PRO A 97 36.31 8.48 -6.77
C PRO A 97 36.06 8.22 -5.28
N ALA A 98 34.94 8.69 -4.69
CA ALA A 98 34.64 8.39 -3.30
C ALA A 98 34.46 6.88 -3.11
N ASP A 99 34.94 6.33 -2.00
CA ASP A 99 34.86 4.90 -1.71
C ASP A 99 34.24 4.71 -0.31
N PRO A 100 32.89 4.80 -0.21
CA PRO A 100 32.23 4.72 1.07
C PRO A 100 32.28 3.27 1.60
N GLU A 101 32.16 3.12 2.92
CA GLU A 101 32.09 1.80 3.52
C GLU A 101 30.80 1.07 3.08
N VAL A 102 30.96 -0.15 2.56
CA VAL A 102 29.86 -0.98 2.06
C VAL A 102 29.76 -2.28 2.84
N VAL A 103 28.53 -2.73 3.04
CA VAL A 103 28.20 -4.04 3.59
C VAL A 103 27.50 -4.85 2.52
N GLN A 104 27.90 -6.12 2.40
CA GLN A 104 27.30 -7.06 1.45
C GLN A 104 26.14 -7.81 2.09
N PHE A 105 24.99 -7.76 1.43
CA PHE A 105 23.81 -8.54 1.83
C PHE A 105 23.32 -9.38 0.66
N HIS A 106 22.82 -10.58 0.94
CA HIS A 106 22.11 -11.37 -0.05
C HIS A 106 20.63 -10.97 -0.04
N ALA A 107 20.16 -10.37 -1.14
CA ALA A 107 18.77 -9.97 -1.35
C ALA A 107 18.12 -9.22 -0.14
N PRO A 108 18.67 -8.08 0.31
CA PRO A 108 18.06 -7.31 1.39
C PRO A 108 16.64 -6.87 1.03
N VAL A 109 15.75 -6.84 2.02
CA VAL A 109 14.31 -6.57 1.80
C VAL A 109 13.90 -5.21 2.38
N HIS A 110 13.32 -4.36 1.55
CA HIS A 110 12.66 -3.13 1.95
C HIS A 110 11.14 -3.35 1.95
N TRP A 111 10.54 -3.37 3.13
CA TRP A 111 9.10 -3.44 3.28
C TRP A 111 8.52 -2.02 3.22
N VAL A 112 7.47 -1.79 2.43
CA VAL A 112 6.88 -0.46 2.30
C VAL A 112 5.38 -0.49 2.63
N PHE A 113 4.99 0.32 3.60
CA PHE A 113 3.62 0.44 4.08
C PHE A 113 3.16 1.89 4.03
N HIS A 114 1.93 2.09 3.56
CA HIS A 114 1.16 3.30 3.83
C HIS A 114 0.29 3.07 5.07
N GLN A 115 -0.14 4.13 5.75
CA GLN A 115 -1.00 4.09 6.94
C GLN A 115 -2.23 3.22 6.70
N GLY A 116 -2.83 3.33 5.51
CA GLY A 116 -3.97 2.51 5.12
C GLY A 116 -3.68 1.00 5.14
N SER A 117 -2.53 0.59 4.61
CA SER A 117 -2.07 -0.81 4.65
C SER A 117 -1.73 -1.24 6.08
N VAL A 118 -1.11 -0.38 6.89
CA VAL A 118 -0.85 -0.66 8.31
C VAL A 118 -2.16 -0.93 9.05
N ALA A 119 -3.14 -0.04 8.91
CA ALA A 119 -4.45 -0.20 9.52
C ALA A 119 -5.13 -1.51 9.09
N ALA A 120 -5.01 -1.89 7.81
CA ALA A 120 -5.59 -3.12 7.30
C ALA A 120 -4.88 -4.38 7.84
N MET A 121 -3.55 -4.34 7.99
CA MET A 121 -2.76 -5.42 8.59
C MET A 121 -3.05 -5.56 10.08
N THR A 122 -3.25 -4.46 10.79
CA THR A 122 -3.46 -4.46 12.24
C THR A 122 -4.92 -4.68 12.65
N ALA A 123 -5.88 -4.55 11.72
CA ALA A 123 -7.28 -4.85 11.95
C ALA A 123 -7.57 -6.35 12.18
N ASP A 124 -6.65 -7.25 11.87
CA ASP A 124 -6.76 -8.69 12.15
C ASP A 124 -5.42 -9.24 12.63
N SER A 125 -5.39 -9.72 13.88
CA SER A 125 -4.19 -10.29 14.49
C SER A 125 -3.60 -11.47 13.70
N ARG A 126 -4.40 -12.21 12.91
CA ARG A 126 -3.89 -13.29 12.05
C ARG A 126 -2.98 -12.75 10.95
N ARG A 127 -3.38 -11.65 10.30
CA ARG A 127 -2.59 -11.00 9.25
C ARG A 127 -1.31 -10.43 9.82
N LEU A 128 -1.42 -9.68 10.94
CA LEU A 128 -0.24 -9.13 11.59
C LEU A 128 0.73 -10.22 12.07
N GLN A 129 0.22 -11.29 12.69
CA GLN A 129 1.03 -12.43 13.10
C GLN A 129 1.79 -13.04 11.91
N ALA A 130 1.11 -13.30 10.80
CA ALA A 130 1.73 -13.88 9.61
C ALA A 130 2.85 -12.99 9.05
N LEU A 131 2.63 -11.67 9.02
CA LEU A 131 3.62 -10.69 8.60
C LEU A 131 4.85 -10.67 9.53
N LEU A 132 4.64 -10.51 10.83
CA LEU A 132 5.72 -10.46 11.82
C LEU A 132 6.51 -11.78 11.89
N ARG A 133 5.82 -12.92 11.77
CA ARG A 133 6.45 -14.24 11.68
C ARG A 133 7.37 -14.34 10.46
N THR A 134 6.92 -13.84 9.31
CA THR A 134 7.72 -13.86 8.08
C THR A 134 8.96 -12.98 8.23
N MET A 135 8.79 -11.75 8.69
CA MET A 135 9.89 -10.81 9.00
C MET A 135 10.93 -11.41 9.95
N HIS A 136 10.48 -12.07 11.03
CA HIS A 136 11.37 -12.76 11.97
C HIS A 136 12.15 -13.89 11.29
N ARG A 137 11.48 -14.77 10.53
CA ARG A 137 12.13 -15.90 9.85
C ARG A 137 13.18 -15.46 8.84
N LEU A 138 12.93 -14.41 8.06
CA LEU A 138 13.93 -13.87 7.13
C LEU A 138 15.18 -13.37 7.87
N ARG A 139 15.02 -12.85 9.09
CA ARG A 139 16.14 -12.38 9.92
C ARG A 139 16.90 -13.53 10.60
N THR A 140 16.21 -14.56 11.08
CA THR A 140 16.83 -15.57 11.97
C THR A 140 17.12 -16.91 11.32
N THR A 141 16.31 -17.30 10.33
CA THR A 141 16.37 -18.65 9.73
C THR A 141 16.95 -18.67 8.32
N ALA A 142 17.04 -17.51 7.65
CA ALA A 142 17.77 -17.42 6.40
C ALA A 142 19.27 -17.64 6.64
N ASN A 143 19.93 -18.32 5.71
CA ASN A 143 21.38 -18.54 5.75
C ASN A 143 22.02 -18.01 4.45
N PRO A 144 22.63 -16.82 4.47
CA PRO A 144 22.80 -15.91 5.61
C PRO A 144 21.51 -15.17 6.01
N PRO A 145 21.43 -14.59 7.22
CA PRO A 145 20.37 -13.66 7.62
C PRO A 145 20.11 -12.56 6.59
N ILE A 146 18.84 -12.34 6.26
CA ILE A 146 18.45 -11.29 5.31
C ILE A 146 18.32 -9.96 6.07
N SER A 147 19.06 -8.95 5.59
CA SER A 147 18.92 -7.58 6.08
C SER A 147 17.58 -7.00 5.65
N GLN A 148 16.93 -6.27 6.55
CA GLN A 148 15.59 -5.76 6.34
C GLN A 148 15.48 -4.31 6.81
N ALA A 149 14.63 -3.53 6.15
CA ALA A 149 14.17 -2.24 6.61
C ALA A 149 12.67 -2.08 6.33
N VAL A 150 11.94 -1.47 7.26
CA VAL A 150 10.52 -1.14 7.06
C VAL A 150 10.37 0.35 6.85
N TYR A 151 9.68 0.74 5.78
CA TYR A 151 9.29 2.11 5.48
C TYR A 151 7.81 2.28 5.77
N ILE A 152 7.49 3.23 6.65
CA ILE A 152 6.12 3.72 6.81
C ILE A 152 6.08 5.10 6.17
N VAL A 153 5.31 5.19 5.08
CA VAL A 153 5.22 6.38 4.24
C VAL A 153 4.67 7.57 5.02
N ASP A 154 3.56 7.33 5.72
CA ASP A 154 2.82 8.36 6.44
C ASP A 154 3.52 8.77 7.74
N PRO A 155 3.23 9.98 8.26
CA PRO A 155 3.76 10.41 9.55
C PRO A 155 3.33 9.52 10.72
N PRO A 156 4.09 9.54 11.84
CA PRO A 156 3.70 8.89 13.08
C PRO A 156 2.29 9.26 13.54
N GLY A 157 1.51 8.24 13.89
CA GLY A 157 0.14 8.40 14.35
C GLY A 157 -0.34 7.20 15.16
N PRO A 158 -1.55 7.27 15.74
CA PRO A 158 -2.07 6.24 16.65
C PRO A 158 -2.12 4.83 16.05
N GLN A 159 -2.29 4.72 14.72
CA GLN A 159 -2.34 3.44 14.01
C GLN A 159 -0.94 2.92 13.61
N THR A 160 -0.02 3.82 13.27
CA THR A 160 1.31 3.44 12.74
C THR A 160 2.33 3.19 13.85
N LEU A 161 2.20 3.88 14.98
CA LEU A 161 3.14 3.77 16.11
C LEU A 161 3.15 2.38 16.77
N PRO A 162 2.01 1.76 17.15
CA PRO A 162 2.02 0.40 17.71
C PRO A 162 2.63 -0.62 16.74
N PHE A 163 2.32 -0.51 15.45
CA PHE A 163 2.90 -1.35 14.40
C PHE A 163 4.43 -1.17 14.32
N ALA A 164 4.92 0.07 14.25
CA ALA A 164 6.34 0.37 14.22
C ALA A 164 7.09 -0.21 15.44
N ARG A 165 6.50 -0.14 16.64
CA ARG A 165 7.09 -0.70 17.87
C ARG A 165 7.21 -2.22 17.83
N LEU A 166 6.21 -2.91 17.29
CA LEU A 166 6.25 -4.37 17.11
C LEU A 166 7.32 -4.77 16.10
N VAL A 167 7.42 -4.07 14.96
CA VAL A 167 8.45 -4.29 13.94
C VAL A 167 9.86 -4.06 14.51
N ARG A 168 10.07 -2.98 15.25
CA ARG A 168 11.34 -2.72 15.96
C ARG A 168 11.65 -3.79 17.00
N GLY A 169 10.62 -4.32 17.67
CA GLY A 169 10.76 -5.43 18.61
C GLY A 169 11.25 -6.72 17.98
N VAL A 170 10.92 -6.95 16.70
CA VAL A 170 11.50 -8.03 15.87
C VAL A 170 12.96 -7.73 15.47
N GLY A 171 13.45 -6.53 15.76
CA GLY A 171 14.83 -6.09 15.47
C GLY A 171 15.01 -5.53 14.06
N ILE A 172 13.95 -5.05 13.42
CA ILE A 172 13.99 -4.45 12.08
C ILE A 172 13.89 -2.92 12.21
N PRO A 173 14.80 -2.15 11.59
CA PRO A 173 14.73 -0.69 11.59
C PRO A 173 13.47 -0.22 10.85
N VAL A 174 12.84 0.82 11.41
CA VAL A 174 11.66 1.47 10.81
C VAL A 174 12.03 2.89 10.43
N LYS A 175 11.79 3.23 9.18
CA LYS A 175 12.16 4.49 8.53
C LYS A 175 10.92 5.21 7.98
N GLN A 176 11.05 6.51 7.81
CA GLN A 176 10.16 7.33 7.01
C GLN A 176 10.89 7.70 5.71
N PRO A 177 10.31 7.49 4.52
CA PRO A 177 10.95 7.82 3.25
C PRO A 177 11.21 9.33 3.11
N ASP A 178 12.20 9.68 2.29
CA ASP A 178 12.47 11.07 1.93
C ASP A 178 11.43 11.56 0.92
N ASP A 179 10.88 12.75 1.15
CA ASP A 179 10.07 13.47 0.14
C ASP A 179 11.01 14.24 -0.79
N ARG A 180 11.20 13.74 -2.02
CA ARG A 180 12.01 14.38 -3.06
C ARG A 180 11.18 14.55 -4.33
N ASP A 181 11.00 15.79 -4.77
CA ASP A 181 10.24 16.14 -5.97
C ASP A 181 8.82 15.54 -6.01
N GLY A 182 8.18 15.36 -4.85
CA GLY A 182 6.85 14.75 -4.71
C GLY A 182 6.85 13.22 -4.75
N GLY A 183 8.02 12.59 -4.86
CA GLY A 183 8.21 11.14 -4.73
C GLY A 183 8.72 10.76 -3.34
N LEU A 184 8.13 9.72 -2.76
CA LEU A 184 8.49 9.18 -1.45
C LEU A 184 9.59 8.11 -1.62
N VAL A 185 10.84 8.51 -1.55
CA VAL A 185 12.00 7.66 -1.91
C VAL A 185 12.35 6.67 -0.79
N VAL A 186 12.47 5.38 -1.14
CA VAL A 186 12.83 4.29 -0.21
C VAL A 186 14.21 3.67 -0.48
N LEU A 187 14.74 3.84 -1.69
CA LEU A 187 16.05 3.33 -2.09
C LEU A 187 16.64 4.19 -3.21
N ILE A 188 17.93 4.46 -3.11
CA ILE A 188 18.71 5.09 -4.19
C ILE A 188 19.79 4.09 -4.61
N GLU A 189 19.92 3.87 -5.91
CA GLU A 189 20.99 3.08 -6.51
C GLU A 189 21.88 4.00 -7.35
N VAL A 190 23.20 3.87 -7.17
CA VAL A 190 24.20 4.56 -7.98
C VAL A 190 25.05 3.52 -8.68
N GLU A 191 24.87 3.39 -9.98
CA GLU A 191 25.76 2.63 -10.84
C GLU A 191 26.94 3.51 -11.25
N ARG A 192 28.14 2.99 -10.99
CA ARG A 192 29.41 3.65 -11.28
C ARG A 192 29.99 3.16 -12.62
N PRO A 193 30.87 3.93 -13.27
CA PRO A 193 31.50 3.57 -14.55
C PRO A 193 32.24 2.22 -14.53
N GLU A 194 32.75 1.81 -13.37
CA GLU A 194 33.43 0.53 -13.15
C GLU A 194 32.48 -0.67 -13.03
N GLY A 195 31.17 -0.48 -13.16
CA GLY A 195 30.15 -1.54 -13.11
C GLY A 195 29.68 -1.91 -11.70
N ILE A 196 30.06 -1.12 -10.69
CA ILE A 196 29.60 -1.28 -9.30
C ILE A 196 28.26 -0.58 -9.13
N VAL A 197 27.28 -1.26 -8.53
CA VAL A 197 26.00 -0.67 -8.11
C VAL A 197 26.00 -0.53 -6.59
N LEU A 198 25.96 0.71 -6.10
CA LEU A 198 25.84 1.01 -4.68
C LEU A 198 24.39 1.31 -4.32
N CYS A 199 23.91 0.70 -3.23
CA CYS A 199 22.56 0.84 -2.73
C CYS A 199 22.55 1.66 -1.42
N VAL A 200 21.65 2.63 -1.31
CA VAL A 200 21.47 3.43 -0.11
C VAL A 200 20.02 3.44 0.32
N HIS A 201 19.79 3.11 1.59
CA HIS A 201 18.51 3.35 2.25
C HIS A 201 18.22 4.85 2.29
N ALA A 202 17.20 5.30 1.57
CA ALA A 202 16.74 6.69 1.66
C ALA A 202 15.92 6.89 2.94
N GLY A 203 15.61 8.14 3.30
CA GLY A 203 14.76 8.42 4.44
C GLY A 203 15.51 8.52 5.77
N ARG A 204 14.73 8.89 6.79
CA ARG A 204 15.18 9.07 8.17
C ARG A 204 14.55 8.03 9.07
N ASP A 205 15.09 7.87 10.29
CA ASP A 205 14.46 7.02 11.28
C ASP A 205 13.03 7.48 11.58
N TYR A 206 12.12 6.52 11.71
CA TYR A 206 10.72 6.83 11.96
C TYR A 206 10.58 7.48 13.35
N PRO A 207 9.95 8.67 13.49
CA PRO A 207 9.92 9.35 14.78
C PRO A 207 9.02 8.61 15.78
N ASP A 208 9.63 7.94 16.77
CA ASP A 208 8.93 7.36 17.91
C ASP A 208 9.93 7.10 19.04
N ASP A 209 9.78 7.87 20.13
CA ASP A 209 10.65 7.85 21.30
C ASP A 209 10.28 6.75 22.30
N ALA A 210 9.16 6.06 22.08
CA ALA A 210 8.76 4.97 22.95
C ALA A 210 9.67 3.74 22.78
N PRO A 211 9.85 2.93 23.83
CA PRO A 211 10.55 1.67 23.71
C PRO A 211 9.86 0.74 22.70
N PHE A 212 10.66 -0.07 22.01
CA PHE A 212 10.13 -1.12 21.14
C PHE A 212 9.38 -2.18 21.97
N ASP A 213 8.44 -2.88 21.33
CA ASP A 213 7.67 -3.96 21.97
C ASP A 213 8.26 -5.33 21.60
N PRO A 214 8.99 -6.01 22.51
CA PRO A 214 9.66 -7.28 22.20
C PRO A 214 8.69 -8.47 22.07
N TYR A 215 7.39 -8.28 22.30
CA TYR A 215 6.41 -9.37 22.36
C TYR A 215 6.45 -10.30 21.14
N ALA A 216 6.41 -9.72 19.93
CA ALA A 216 6.44 -10.50 18.70
C ALA A 216 7.73 -11.33 18.57
N HIS A 217 8.87 -10.79 18.98
CA HIS A 217 10.13 -11.52 18.97
C HIS A 217 10.10 -12.70 19.96
N THR A 218 9.66 -12.48 21.20
CA THR A 218 9.56 -13.55 22.21
C THR A 218 8.61 -14.68 21.78
N CYS A 219 7.44 -14.34 21.24
CA CYS A 219 6.50 -15.33 20.71
C CYS A 219 7.12 -16.13 19.55
N ASN A 220 7.79 -15.45 18.62
CA ASN A 220 8.43 -16.11 17.48
C ASN A 220 9.57 -17.04 17.88
N GLU A 221 10.40 -16.67 18.85
CA GLU A 221 11.46 -17.57 19.36
C GLU A 221 10.88 -18.80 20.08
N ALA A 222 9.79 -18.63 20.84
CA ALA A 222 9.11 -19.75 21.48
C ALA A 222 8.54 -20.72 20.42
N ARG A 223 7.95 -20.17 19.35
CA ARG A 223 7.46 -20.94 18.22
C ARG A 223 8.58 -21.65 17.47
N ASP A 224 9.72 -21.00 17.21
CA ASP A 224 10.89 -21.63 16.59
C ASP A 224 11.38 -22.84 17.40
N ARG A 225 11.43 -22.73 18.73
CA ARG A 225 11.81 -23.83 19.62
C ARG A 225 10.82 -25.00 19.56
N ALA A 226 9.51 -24.70 19.53
CA ALA A 226 8.47 -25.71 19.41
C ALA A 226 8.49 -26.42 18.04
N GLU A 227 8.69 -25.66 16.95
CA GLU A 227 8.86 -26.18 15.59
C GLU A 227 10.09 -27.09 15.49
N ALA A 228 11.23 -26.66 16.04
CA ALA A 228 12.46 -27.46 16.07
C ALA A 228 12.31 -28.75 16.89
N ALA A 229 11.44 -28.76 17.90
CA ALA A 229 11.09 -29.94 18.68
C ALA A 229 10.04 -30.85 18.02
N GLY A 230 9.42 -30.42 16.92
CA GLY A 230 8.34 -31.15 16.24
C GLY A 230 7.00 -31.14 16.99
N ASP A 231 6.80 -30.22 17.95
CA ASP A 231 5.60 -30.15 18.77
C ASP A 231 4.51 -29.28 18.11
N ALA A 232 3.75 -29.89 17.18
CA ALA A 232 2.70 -29.19 16.43
C ALA A 232 1.59 -28.63 17.33
N ALA A 233 1.29 -29.29 18.47
CA ALA A 233 0.24 -28.84 19.39
C ALA A 233 0.67 -27.57 20.12
N LEU A 234 1.92 -27.51 20.58
CA LEU A 234 2.49 -26.31 21.19
C LEU A 234 2.61 -25.16 20.18
N VAL A 235 2.96 -25.44 18.92
CA VAL A 235 3.01 -24.41 17.86
C VAL A 235 1.64 -23.74 17.66
N GLU A 236 0.57 -24.52 17.55
CA GLU A 236 -0.79 -23.97 17.38
C GLU A 236 -1.24 -23.21 18.62
N HIS A 237 -0.95 -23.72 19.82
CA HIS A 237 -1.25 -23.03 21.08
C HIS A 237 -0.56 -21.67 21.16
N LEU A 238 0.76 -21.62 20.93
CA LEU A 238 1.53 -20.37 20.92
C LEU A 238 1.02 -19.41 19.84
N ALA A 239 0.62 -19.92 18.67
CA ALA A 239 0.04 -19.10 17.63
C ALA A 239 -1.34 -18.52 18.02
N ALA A 240 -2.17 -19.25 18.77
CA ALA A 240 -3.41 -18.73 19.32
C ALA A 240 -3.17 -17.66 20.39
N GLU A 241 -2.22 -17.88 21.30
CA GLU A 241 -1.84 -16.93 22.34
C GLU A 241 -1.28 -15.63 21.75
N GLU A 242 -0.39 -15.73 20.75
CA GLU A 242 0.16 -14.57 20.05
C GLU A 242 -0.96 -13.74 19.39
N ARG A 243 -1.94 -14.36 18.74
CA ARG A 243 -3.08 -13.64 18.13
C ARG A 243 -3.87 -12.85 19.17
N ALA A 244 -4.13 -13.45 20.34
CA ALA A 244 -4.82 -12.79 21.44
C ALA A 244 -3.99 -11.62 22.01
N GLY A 245 -2.69 -11.81 22.22
CA GLY A 245 -1.83 -10.76 22.77
C GLY A 245 -1.51 -9.64 21.78
N LEU A 246 -1.51 -9.89 20.47
CA LEU A 246 -1.43 -8.86 19.43
C LEU A 246 -2.70 -8.01 19.41
N ALA A 247 -3.89 -8.62 19.56
CA ALA A 247 -5.16 -7.90 19.58
C ALA A 247 -5.22 -6.85 20.71
N GLY A 248 -4.59 -7.13 21.87
CA GLY A 248 -4.52 -6.20 22.99
C GLY A 248 -3.47 -5.10 22.87
N ARG A 249 -2.51 -5.22 21.94
CA ARG A 249 -1.41 -4.25 21.73
C ARG A 249 -1.69 -3.24 20.66
N ILE A 250 -2.50 -3.63 19.69
CA ILE A 250 -2.95 -2.74 18.63
C ILE A 250 -4.22 -2.05 19.15
N ALA A 251 -4.25 -0.73 19.08
CA ALA A 251 -5.50 0.00 19.32
C ALA A 251 -6.53 -0.40 18.25
N ALA A 252 -7.77 -0.67 18.67
CA ALA A 252 -8.86 -0.77 17.72
C ALA A 252 -8.91 0.52 16.88
N PRO A 253 -8.96 0.45 15.54
CA PRO A 253 -9.01 1.66 14.73
C PRO A 253 -10.27 2.44 15.09
N GLU A 254 -10.11 3.73 15.47
CA GLU A 254 -11.25 4.61 15.81
C GLU A 254 -12.23 4.77 14.64
N ALA A 255 -11.75 4.62 13.40
CA ALA A 255 -12.56 4.54 12.19
C ALA A 255 -11.90 3.58 11.20
N ALA A 256 -12.72 2.87 10.41
CA ALA A 256 -12.23 2.09 9.29
C ALA A 256 -11.47 3.02 8.33
N PRO A 257 -10.24 2.67 7.90
CA PRO A 257 -9.49 3.49 6.97
C PRO A 257 -10.30 3.68 5.68
N ALA A 258 -10.24 4.88 5.10
CA ALA A 258 -10.80 5.10 3.77
C ALA A 258 -10.15 4.11 2.79
N VAL A 259 -10.97 3.34 2.08
CA VAL A 259 -10.47 2.42 1.05
C VAL A 259 -9.98 3.25 -0.12
N LEU A 260 -8.66 3.28 -0.30
CA LEU A 260 -8.01 4.05 -1.37
C LEU A 260 -7.86 3.22 -2.65
N ARG A 261 -8.01 1.89 -2.56
CA ARG A 261 -7.98 0.94 -3.68
C ARG A 261 -9.08 -0.12 -3.51
N ALA A 262 -9.89 -0.29 -4.54
CA ALA A 262 -11.03 -1.21 -4.52
C ALA A 262 -10.79 -2.38 -5.48
N HIS A 263 -9.70 -3.11 -5.26
CA HIS A 263 -9.22 -4.16 -6.15
C HIS A 263 -10.20 -5.33 -6.27
N ARG A 264 -10.91 -5.69 -5.18
CA ARG A 264 -11.95 -6.73 -5.23
C ARG A 264 -13.07 -6.33 -6.19
N LEU A 265 -13.60 -5.11 -6.03
CA LEU A 265 -14.65 -4.58 -6.89
C LEU A 265 -14.16 -4.42 -8.34
N GLY A 266 -12.95 -3.89 -8.54
CA GLY A 266 -12.32 -3.79 -9.86
C GLY A 266 -12.21 -5.14 -10.56
N ARG A 267 -11.77 -6.20 -9.86
CA ARG A 267 -11.72 -7.55 -10.42
C ARG A 267 -13.08 -8.09 -10.85
N ILE A 268 -14.13 -7.84 -10.07
CA ILE A 268 -15.49 -8.25 -10.43
C ILE A 268 -15.96 -7.52 -11.69
N ILE A 269 -15.67 -6.22 -11.81
CA ILE A 269 -15.98 -5.42 -13.00
C ILE A 269 -15.21 -5.94 -14.23
N LEU A 270 -13.92 -6.27 -14.08
CA LEU A 270 -13.11 -6.83 -15.17
C LEU A 270 -13.57 -8.23 -15.58
N ALA A 271 -14.06 -9.04 -14.63
CA ALA A 271 -14.66 -10.34 -14.93
C ALA A 271 -15.98 -10.17 -15.70
N LEU A 272 -16.78 -9.15 -15.35
CA LEU A 272 -18.01 -8.81 -16.07
C LEU A 272 -17.74 -8.35 -17.50
N GLU A 273 -16.71 -7.54 -17.73
CA GLU A 273 -16.28 -7.12 -19.08
C GLU A 273 -15.84 -8.30 -19.96
N ARG A 274 -15.40 -9.41 -19.36
CA ARG A 274 -15.02 -10.65 -20.05
C ARG A 274 -16.17 -11.65 -20.20
N ASP A 275 -17.39 -11.25 -19.83
CA ASP A 275 -18.57 -12.11 -19.79
C ASP A 275 -18.36 -13.40 -18.95
N GLU A 276 -17.59 -13.31 -17.85
CA GLU A 276 -17.38 -14.46 -16.97
C GLU A 276 -18.69 -14.88 -16.27
N PRO A 277 -19.03 -16.18 -16.24
CA PRO A 277 -20.27 -16.66 -15.62
C PRO A 277 -20.40 -16.23 -14.15
N GLY A 278 -21.53 -15.63 -13.79
CA GLY A 278 -21.81 -15.20 -12.42
C GLY A 278 -21.21 -13.83 -12.02
N ALA A 279 -20.47 -13.16 -12.92
CA ALA A 279 -19.83 -11.88 -12.60
C ALA A 279 -20.84 -10.77 -12.26
N LEU A 280 -22.00 -10.76 -12.90
CA LEU A 280 -23.06 -9.79 -12.62
C LEU A 280 -23.67 -10.01 -11.23
N GLU A 281 -23.95 -11.26 -10.87
CA GLU A 281 -24.46 -11.64 -9.56
C GLU A 281 -23.42 -11.31 -8.47
N ALA A 282 -22.14 -11.58 -8.74
CA ALA A 282 -21.04 -11.21 -7.86
C ALA A 282 -20.93 -9.69 -7.66
N LEU A 283 -21.13 -8.91 -8.73
CA LEU A 283 -21.15 -7.44 -8.65
C LEU A 283 -22.31 -6.97 -7.78
N CYS A 284 -23.52 -7.49 -8.02
CA CYS A 284 -24.69 -7.11 -7.25
C CYS A 284 -24.51 -7.46 -5.76
N ALA A 285 -24.02 -8.67 -5.45
CA ALA A 285 -23.76 -9.11 -4.10
C ALA A 285 -22.67 -8.26 -3.41
N GLU A 286 -21.59 -7.93 -4.12
CA GLU A 286 -20.55 -7.05 -3.62
C GLU A 286 -21.11 -5.67 -3.29
N LEU A 287 -21.85 -5.02 -4.19
CA LEU A 287 -22.39 -3.69 -3.94
C LEU A 287 -23.36 -3.65 -2.76
N LEU A 288 -24.12 -4.72 -2.52
CA LEU A 288 -25.03 -4.81 -1.38
C LEU A 288 -24.29 -5.05 -0.05
N ALA A 289 -23.20 -5.83 -0.06
CA ALA A 289 -22.42 -6.17 1.14
C ALA A 289 -21.29 -5.18 1.45
N ARG A 290 -20.90 -4.34 0.49
CA ARG A 290 -19.74 -3.47 0.57
C ARG A 290 -19.97 -2.33 1.55
N ALA A 291 -19.13 -2.25 2.58
CA ALA A 291 -19.08 -1.15 3.54
C ALA A 291 -18.27 0.05 3.03
N ALA A 292 -17.34 -0.17 2.10
CA ALA A 292 -16.47 0.87 1.56
C ALA A 292 -17.24 1.78 0.58
N PRO A 293 -17.08 3.11 0.68
CA PRO A 293 -17.78 4.03 -0.21
C PRO A 293 -17.27 3.91 -1.66
N LEU A 294 -18.10 4.33 -2.59
CA LEU A 294 -17.73 4.67 -3.96
C LEU A 294 -17.48 6.17 -4.06
N TYR A 295 -16.73 6.54 -5.09
CA TYR A 295 -16.35 7.91 -5.35
C TYR A 295 -17.12 8.48 -6.53
N MET A 296 -17.41 9.78 -6.51
CA MET A 296 -18.12 10.48 -7.57
C MET A 296 -17.50 11.85 -7.79
N MET A 297 -17.57 12.36 -9.01
CA MET A 297 -17.26 13.77 -9.30
C MET A 297 -18.54 14.58 -9.15
N ARG A 298 -18.48 15.64 -8.34
CA ARG A 298 -19.57 16.59 -8.14
C ARG A 298 -19.19 17.96 -8.66
N GLU A 299 -20.14 18.67 -9.23
CA GLU A 299 -19.98 20.09 -9.54
C GLU A 299 -19.75 20.89 -8.24
N PRO A 300 -18.71 21.74 -8.13
CA PRO A 300 -18.39 22.44 -6.89
C PRO A 300 -19.50 23.35 -6.37
N ASP A 301 -20.23 24.01 -7.27
CA ASP A 301 -21.23 25.02 -6.88
C ASP A 301 -22.60 24.40 -6.52
N THR A 302 -22.98 23.33 -7.21
CA THR A 302 -24.32 22.73 -7.10
C THR A 302 -24.31 21.43 -6.30
N GLY A 303 -23.15 20.81 -6.14
CA GLY A 303 -23.01 19.44 -5.64
C GLY A 303 -23.61 18.38 -6.58
N ALA A 304 -24.06 18.77 -7.78
CA ALA A 304 -24.73 17.88 -8.73
C ALA A 304 -23.74 16.86 -9.30
N ILE A 305 -24.27 15.69 -9.63
CA ILE A 305 -23.52 14.61 -10.28
C ILE A 305 -23.97 14.58 -11.74
N GLU A 306 -23.01 14.67 -12.66
CA GLU A 306 -23.30 14.63 -14.10
C GLU A 306 -23.81 13.24 -14.51
N VAL A 307 -25.06 13.17 -14.97
CA VAL A 307 -25.64 11.94 -15.53
C VAL A 307 -25.17 11.76 -16.97
N ARG A 308 -24.67 10.56 -17.31
CA ARG A 308 -24.13 10.25 -18.64
C ARG A 308 -24.89 9.12 -19.33
N VAL A 309 -24.73 9.02 -20.65
CA VAL A 309 -25.32 7.95 -21.46
C VAL A 309 -24.27 6.87 -21.71
N TYR A 310 -24.58 5.62 -21.37
CA TYR A 310 -23.68 4.46 -21.50
C TYR A 310 -24.26 3.44 -22.48
N GLY A 311 -24.15 3.71 -23.79
CA GLY A 311 -24.64 2.81 -24.84
C GLY A 311 -26.10 2.38 -24.63
N ASP A 312 -26.37 1.09 -24.85
CA ASP A 312 -27.71 0.51 -24.73
C ASP A 312 -28.26 0.49 -23.28
N ALA A 313 -27.40 0.68 -22.28
CA ALA A 313 -27.81 0.71 -20.88
C ALA A 313 -28.48 2.04 -20.48
N GLY A 314 -28.45 3.05 -21.35
CA GLY A 314 -29.14 4.32 -21.16
C GLY A 314 -28.43 5.29 -20.22
N ARG A 315 -29.21 6.10 -19.49
CA ARG A 315 -28.71 7.15 -18.60
C ARG A 315 -28.31 6.56 -17.25
N ALA A 316 -27.09 6.84 -16.79
CA ALA A 316 -26.58 6.33 -15.52
C ALA A 316 -25.76 7.38 -14.75
N LEU A 317 -25.75 7.22 -13.41
CA LEU A 317 -24.86 7.95 -12.52
C LEU A 317 -23.45 7.32 -12.56
N PRO A 318 -22.40 8.09 -12.90
CA PRO A 318 -21.02 7.61 -12.83
C PRO A 318 -20.56 7.50 -11.38
N ALA A 319 -19.94 6.37 -11.04
CA ALA A 319 -19.22 6.17 -9.81
C ALA A 319 -17.87 5.50 -10.10
N PHE A 320 -16.90 5.69 -9.22
CA PHE A 320 -15.55 5.17 -9.34
C PHE A 320 -15.27 4.24 -8.16
N THR A 321 -14.61 3.11 -8.43
CA THR A 321 -14.35 2.09 -7.41
C THR A 321 -13.53 2.63 -6.25
N ASP A 322 -12.60 3.55 -6.52
CA ASP A 322 -11.71 4.18 -5.55
C ASP A 322 -11.21 5.56 -6.02
N LEU A 323 -10.44 6.23 -5.15
CA LEU A 323 -9.89 7.56 -5.42
C LEU A 323 -8.92 7.58 -6.61
N LEU A 324 -8.07 6.56 -6.75
CA LEU A 324 -7.12 6.46 -7.86
C LEU A 324 -7.85 6.34 -9.20
N CYS A 325 -8.92 5.55 -9.25
CA CYS A 325 -9.79 5.43 -10.41
C CYS A 325 -10.46 6.76 -10.76
N LEU A 326 -10.93 7.52 -9.76
CA LEU A 326 -11.51 8.85 -9.97
C LEU A 326 -10.47 9.82 -10.54
N GLU A 327 -9.26 9.87 -9.98
CA GLU A 327 -8.20 10.77 -10.43
C GLU A 327 -7.68 10.43 -11.84
N ARG A 328 -7.64 9.14 -12.20
CA ARG A 328 -7.39 8.70 -13.58
C ARG A 328 -8.49 9.20 -14.51
N ALA A 329 -9.75 8.97 -14.15
CA ALA A 329 -10.88 9.42 -14.95
C ALA A 329 -10.89 10.95 -15.14
N SER A 330 -10.52 11.73 -14.13
CA SER A 330 -10.45 13.20 -14.30
C SER A 330 -9.40 13.61 -15.32
N ARG A 331 -8.26 12.91 -15.36
CA ARG A 331 -7.21 13.16 -16.35
C ARG A 331 -7.66 12.78 -17.76
N ASP A 332 -8.31 11.63 -17.92
CA ASP A 332 -8.83 11.18 -19.22
C ASP A 332 -9.90 12.12 -19.78
N MET A 333 -10.67 12.73 -18.88
CA MET A 333 -11.68 13.73 -19.23
C MET A 333 -11.11 15.14 -19.44
N GLY A 334 -9.80 15.35 -19.21
CA GLY A 334 -9.18 16.67 -19.25
C GLY A 334 -9.72 17.63 -18.19
N LEU A 335 -10.28 17.12 -17.10
CA LEU A 335 -10.84 17.91 -16.00
C LEU A 335 -9.73 18.21 -14.96
N PRO A 336 -9.38 19.48 -14.74
CA PRO A 336 -8.43 19.84 -13.68
C PRO A 336 -9.07 19.59 -12.30
N ARG A 337 -8.23 19.46 -11.27
CA ARG A 337 -8.66 19.02 -9.93
C ARG A 337 -9.68 19.97 -9.28
N ASP A 338 -9.66 21.24 -9.63
CA ASP A 338 -10.55 22.31 -9.16
C ASP A 338 -11.88 22.40 -9.93
N ALA A 339 -12.03 21.68 -11.05
CA ALA A 339 -13.28 21.62 -11.80
C ALA A 339 -14.34 20.71 -11.15
N PHE A 340 -13.97 19.93 -10.13
CA PHE A 340 -14.89 19.02 -9.46
C PHE A 340 -14.55 18.84 -7.98
N GLU A 341 -15.59 18.60 -7.18
CA GLU A 341 -15.47 18.09 -5.82
C GLU A 341 -15.53 16.55 -5.81
N ILE A 342 -14.81 15.94 -4.86
CA ILE A 342 -14.89 14.49 -4.67
C ILE A 342 -16.04 14.20 -3.72
N GLY A 343 -17.10 13.62 -4.27
CA GLY A 343 -18.18 13.01 -3.51
C GLY A 343 -17.80 11.60 -3.07
N VAL A 344 -18.14 11.24 -1.85
CA VAL A 344 -18.15 9.85 -1.37
C VAL A 344 -19.60 9.43 -1.14
N ILE A 345 -19.94 8.19 -1.49
CA ILE A 345 -21.29 7.66 -1.30
C ILE A 345 -21.24 6.16 -0.99
N HIS A 346 -22.05 5.72 -0.03
CA HIS A 346 -22.19 4.28 0.21
C HIS A 346 -22.90 3.63 -0.99
N PRO A 347 -22.51 2.43 -1.44
CA PRO A 347 -23.17 1.75 -2.58
C PRO A 347 -24.70 1.71 -2.47
N TYR A 348 -25.23 1.39 -1.29
CA TYR A 348 -26.67 1.41 -1.04
C TYR A 348 -27.33 2.78 -1.30
N GLN A 349 -26.70 3.87 -0.85
CA GLN A 349 -27.22 5.22 -1.07
C GLN A 349 -27.16 5.63 -2.54
N LEU A 350 -26.13 5.19 -3.27
CA LEU A 350 -26.02 5.40 -4.70
C LEU A 350 -27.14 4.67 -5.46
N LEU A 351 -27.41 3.41 -5.10
CA LEU A 351 -28.48 2.62 -5.69
C LEU A 351 -29.85 3.24 -5.42
N ALA A 352 -30.13 3.67 -4.19
CA ALA A 352 -31.37 4.37 -3.84
C ALA A 352 -31.56 5.67 -4.64
N MET A 353 -30.52 6.52 -4.68
CA MET A 353 -30.53 7.76 -5.45
C MET A 353 -30.75 7.52 -6.96
N ALA A 354 -30.14 6.48 -7.52
CA ALA A 354 -30.33 6.09 -8.91
C ALA A 354 -31.76 5.57 -9.16
N ALA A 355 -32.30 4.73 -8.26
CA ALA A 355 -33.65 4.19 -8.35
C ALA A 355 -34.71 5.30 -8.34
N ASP A 356 -34.59 6.26 -7.42
CA ASP A 356 -35.51 7.41 -7.30
C ASP A 356 -35.54 8.25 -8.58
N GLY A 357 -34.39 8.35 -9.28
CA GLY A 357 -34.25 9.07 -10.54
C GLY A 357 -34.60 8.27 -11.79
N GLY A 358 -34.92 6.97 -11.67
CA GLY A 358 -35.07 6.06 -12.81
C GLY A 358 -33.79 5.93 -13.64
N LEU A 359 -32.62 6.02 -12.99
CA LEU A 359 -31.30 5.98 -13.62
C LEU A 359 -30.62 4.63 -13.39
N GLY A 360 -29.72 4.27 -14.31
CA GLY A 360 -28.73 3.24 -14.06
C GLY A 360 -27.58 3.72 -13.18
N VAL A 361 -26.64 2.81 -12.89
CA VAL A 361 -25.36 3.14 -12.25
C VAL A 361 -24.22 2.58 -13.10
N ALA A 362 -23.24 3.42 -13.42
CA ALA A 362 -22.05 3.03 -14.16
C ALA A 362 -20.83 3.12 -13.24
N ILE A 363 -20.27 1.97 -12.87
CA ILE A 363 -19.14 1.88 -11.94
C ILE A 363 -17.87 1.65 -12.74
N CYS A 364 -16.96 2.62 -12.70
CA CYS A 364 -15.70 2.63 -13.41
C CYS A 364 -14.60 1.97 -12.59
N THR A 365 -13.81 1.13 -13.25
CA THR A 365 -12.45 0.72 -12.86
C THR A 365 -11.50 0.92 -14.04
N TYR A 366 -10.23 0.57 -13.92
CA TYR A 366 -9.24 0.64 -15.00
C TYR A 366 -8.61 -0.73 -15.27
N ARG A 367 -8.43 -1.05 -16.56
CA ARG A 367 -7.49 -2.06 -17.03
C ARG A 367 -6.35 -1.31 -17.68
N ASP A 368 -5.18 -1.34 -17.04
CA ASP A 368 -4.03 -0.53 -17.43
C ASP A 368 -4.43 0.97 -17.50
N ASP A 369 -4.40 1.56 -18.69
CA ASP A 369 -4.80 2.95 -18.97
C ASP A 369 -6.19 3.07 -19.64
N THR A 370 -6.96 1.98 -19.68
CA THR A 370 -8.30 1.96 -20.30
C THR A 370 -9.40 1.89 -19.23
N PRO A 371 -10.36 2.83 -19.21
CA PRO A 371 -11.49 2.76 -18.30
C PRO A 371 -12.43 1.62 -18.69
N VAL A 372 -12.88 0.85 -17.69
CA VAL A 372 -13.86 -0.24 -17.84
C VAL A 372 -15.04 0.05 -16.94
N TYR A 373 -16.25 0.04 -17.50
CA TYR A 373 -17.48 0.31 -16.77
C TYR A 373 -18.34 -0.93 -16.62
N ALA A 374 -18.72 -1.26 -15.39
CA ALA A 374 -19.88 -2.11 -15.15
C ALA A 374 -21.13 -1.23 -15.09
N VAL A 375 -22.07 -1.45 -16.01
CA VAL A 375 -23.29 -0.64 -16.09
C VAL A 375 -24.49 -1.45 -15.64
N LEU A 376 -25.09 -1.05 -14.53
CA LEU A 376 -26.36 -1.58 -14.04
C LEU A 376 -27.50 -0.75 -14.63
N SER A 377 -28.38 -1.39 -15.40
CA SER A 377 -29.59 -0.77 -15.93
C SER A 377 -30.52 -0.27 -14.81
N GLY A 378 -31.37 0.71 -15.10
CA GLY A 378 -32.36 1.21 -14.13
C GLY A 378 -33.28 0.11 -13.55
N GLU A 379 -33.71 -0.85 -14.37
CA GLU A 379 -34.51 -2.00 -13.91
C GLU A 379 -33.75 -2.84 -12.88
N ARG A 380 -32.47 -3.10 -13.13
CA ARG A 380 -31.61 -3.84 -12.19
C ARG A 380 -31.40 -3.07 -10.89
N VAL A 381 -31.16 -1.76 -10.97
CA VAL A 381 -31.00 -0.88 -9.81
C VAL A 381 -32.28 -0.93 -8.95
N GLN A 382 -33.46 -0.80 -9.56
CA GLN A 382 -34.75 -0.91 -8.86
C GLN A 382 -34.92 -2.27 -8.18
N ALA A 383 -34.58 -3.36 -8.89
CA ALA A 383 -34.65 -4.70 -8.33
C ALA A 383 -33.72 -4.87 -7.12
N MET A 384 -32.51 -4.31 -7.15
CA MET A 384 -31.56 -4.36 -6.02
C MET A 384 -32.07 -3.58 -4.81
N THR A 385 -32.68 -2.41 -5.01
CA THR A 385 -33.23 -1.61 -3.90
C THR A 385 -34.44 -2.25 -3.23
N ALA A 386 -35.19 -3.09 -3.94
CA ALA A 386 -36.36 -3.79 -3.37
C ALA A 386 -35.98 -4.92 -2.38
N VAL A 387 -34.73 -5.37 -2.39
CA VAL A 387 -34.23 -6.48 -1.56
C VAL A 387 -33.61 -5.97 -0.24
N VAL A 388 -33.33 -4.67 -0.15
CA VAL A 388 -32.74 -4.07 1.06
C VAL A 388 -33.88 -3.59 1.97
N PRO A 389 -33.96 -4.07 3.22
CA PRO A 389 -35.04 -3.75 4.14
C PRO A 389 -35.05 -2.30 4.64
#